data_AF-A0A937VK37-F1
#
_entry.id   AF-A0A937VK37-F1
#
_cell.length_a   1.000
_cell.length_b   1.000
_cell.length_c   1.000
_cell.angle_alpha   90.00
_cell.angle_beta   90.00
_cell.angle_gamma   90.00
#
_symmetry.space_group_name_H-M   'P 1'
#
loop_
_entity.id
_entity.type
_entity.pdbx_description
1 polymer ?
#
loop_
_entity_poly.entity_id
_entity_poly.type
_entity_poly.pdbx_seq_one_letter_code
_entity_poly.pdbx_strand_id
1 'polypeptide(L)'
;MIDELIGHHWHHLPGDDVCELLETHPERGLGELAVRHRQTSIGYSWLTSRKGPGALRRLLAAVALMAALQALCTYAPPLNTAFGSAPLTPALWGLVLAAGLTVLIIVEIEKWAAAASARRRDGGGAR
;
A
#
# COMPACT_ATOMS: atom_id res chain seq x y z
N MET A 1 27.98 -8.65 24.20
CA MET A 1 27.28 -9.12 25.42
C MET A 1 25.76 -9.01 25.30
N ILE A 2 25.21 -8.00 24.61
CA ILE A 2 23.76 -7.91 24.31
C ILE A 2 23.33 -8.87 23.19
N ASP A 3 24.13 -9.05 22.14
CA ASP A 3 23.81 -9.93 20.99
C ASP A 3 23.60 -11.42 21.34
N GLU A 4 24.24 -11.91 22.39
CA GLU A 4 24.22 -13.33 22.78
C GLU A 4 22.99 -13.70 23.63
N LEU A 5 22.46 -12.75 24.41
CA LEU A 5 21.19 -12.91 25.14
C LEU A 5 19.96 -12.82 24.21
N ILE A 6 20.09 -12.01 23.17
CA ILE A 6 19.02 -11.64 22.26
C ILE A 6 18.63 -12.83 21.36
N GLY A 7 19.60 -13.60 20.87
CA GLY A 7 19.37 -14.72 19.96
C GLY A 7 18.56 -15.89 20.55
N HIS A 8 18.46 -16.02 21.88
CA HIS A 8 17.89 -17.21 22.52
C HIS A 8 16.62 -16.98 23.37
N HIS A 9 16.31 -15.75 23.80
CA HIS A 9 15.28 -15.48 24.84
C HIS A 9 14.17 -14.50 24.47
N TRP A 10 14.12 -13.98 23.23
CA TRP A 10 13.16 -12.94 22.85
C TRP A 10 11.68 -13.29 23.01
N HIS A 11 11.31 -14.57 22.90
CA HIS A 11 9.92 -15.00 22.97
C HIS A 11 9.37 -15.21 24.39
N HIS A 12 10.20 -15.10 25.43
CA HIS A 12 9.83 -15.44 26.82
C HIS A 12 10.01 -14.30 27.83
N LEU A 13 10.40 -13.10 27.39
CA LEU A 13 10.59 -11.97 28.30
C LEU A 13 9.23 -11.38 28.72
N PRO A 14 8.89 -11.33 30.02
CA PRO A 14 7.72 -10.63 30.54
C PRO A 14 7.73 -9.16 30.10
N GLY A 15 6.54 -8.59 29.83
CA GLY A 15 6.42 -7.22 29.30
C GLY A 15 7.10 -6.16 30.18
N ASP A 16 7.15 -6.39 31.49
CA ASP A 16 7.80 -5.49 32.45
C ASP A 16 9.32 -5.49 32.31
N ASP A 17 9.94 -6.65 32.06
CA ASP A 17 11.39 -6.79 31.84
C ASP A 17 11.81 -6.20 30.49
N VAL A 18 10.93 -6.26 29.47
CA VAL A 18 11.15 -5.59 28.17
C VAL A 18 11.12 -4.07 28.35
N CYS A 19 10.22 -3.56 29.19
CA CYS A 19 10.13 -2.14 29.53
C CYS A 19 11.36 -1.65 30.31
N GLU A 20 11.90 -2.47 31.22
CA GLU A 20 13.15 -2.17 31.92
C GLU A 20 14.35 -2.22 30.96
N LEU A 21 14.45 -3.24 30.12
CA LEU A 21 15.53 -3.42 29.15
C LEU A 21 15.54 -2.34 28.06
N LEU A 22 14.37 -1.85 27.65
CA LEU A 22 14.22 -0.72 26.73
C LEU A 22 14.16 0.64 27.42
N GLU A 23 14.29 0.73 28.75
CA GLU A 23 14.09 1.95 29.57
C GLU A 23 12.80 2.73 29.21
N THR A 24 11.74 2.00 28.88
CA THR A 24 10.48 2.59 28.40
C THR A 24 9.41 2.42 29.46
N HIS A 25 8.97 3.52 30.08
CA HIS A 25 7.94 3.48 31.11
C HIS A 25 6.59 3.00 30.53
N PRO A 26 5.98 1.92 31.07
CA PRO A 26 4.77 1.30 30.52
C PRO A 26 3.54 2.23 30.56
N GLU A 27 3.48 3.13 31.53
CA GLU A 27 2.34 4.03 31.79
C GLU A 27 2.39 5.35 30.97
N ARG A 28 3.59 5.82 30.60
CA ARG A 28 3.84 7.16 30.02
C ARG A 28 4.42 7.14 28.61
N GLY A 29 4.93 5.98 28.15
CA GLY A 29 5.71 5.89 26.92
C GLY A 29 7.07 6.58 27.03
N LEU A 30 7.82 6.62 25.92
CA LEU A 30 9.06 7.39 25.83
C LEU A 30 8.74 8.89 25.75
N GLY A 31 9.26 9.67 26.69
CA GLY A 31 9.16 11.13 26.62
C GLY A 31 9.83 11.68 25.36
N GLU A 32 9.28 12.75 24.77
CA GLU A 32 9.75 13.32 23.50
C GLU A 32 11.26 13.67 23.51
N LEU A 33 11.79 14.05 24.67
CA LEU A 33 13.22 14.33 24.88
C LEU A 33 14.08 13.06 24.81
N ALA A 34 13.61 11.94 25.35
CA ALA A 34 14.28 10.65 25.25
C ALA A 34 14.20 10.10 23.81
N VAL A 35 13.07 10.32 23.13
CA VAL A 35 12.90 9.99 21.71
C VAL A 35 13.88 10.78 20.84
N ARG A 36 13.98 12.10 21.04
CA ARG A 36 14.93 12.95 20.30
C ARG A 36 16.38 12.56 20.56
N HIS A 37 16.72 12.21 21.80
CA HIS A 37 18.07 11.75 22.14
C HIS A 37 18.40 10.40 21.49
N ARG A 38 17.44 9.45 21.45
CA ARG A 38 17.60 8.16 20.75
C ARG A 38 17.64 8.30 19.22
N GLN A 39 16.95 9.28 18.65
CA GLN A 39 17.03 9.56 17.21
C GLN A 39 18.43 9.98 16.77
N THR A 40 19.20 10.66 17.63
CA THR A 40 20.60 11.01 17.35
C THR A 40 21.56 9.82 17.36
N SER A 41 21.30 8.77 18.16
CA SER A 41 22.20 7.62 18.30
C SER A 41 21.82 6.44 17.39
N ILE A 42 20.53 6.19 17.18
CA ILE A 42 20.02 5.05 16.40
C ILE A 42 19.84 5.41 14.92
N GLY A 43 19.85 6.72 14.61
CA GLY A 43 19.48 7.21 13.28
C GLY A 43 17.97 7.16 13.10
N TYR A 44 17.44 8.13 12.36
CA TYR A 44 16.00 8.20 12.17
C TYR A 44 15.45 6.95 11.46
N SER A 45 14.55 6.24 12.11
CA SER A 45 13.82 5.09 11.56
C SER A 45 12.71 5.53 10.59
N TRP A 46 13.06 6.31 9.56
CA TRP A 46 12.13 6.61 8.48
C TRP A 46 12.23 5.48 7.45
N LEU A 47 11.14 4.72 7.26
CA LEU A 47 11.04 3.83 6.10
C LEU A 47 11.29 4.67 4.86
N THR A 48 12.36 4.35 4.14
CA THR A 48 12.80 5.10 2.97
C THR A 48 11.66 5.14 1.96
N SER A 49 11.00 6.30 1.79
CA SER A 49 10.09 6.50 0.67
C SER A 49 10.96 6.60 -0.58
N ARG A 50 11.19 5.46 -1.22
CA ARG A 50 12.11 5.31 -2.34
C ARG A 50 11.55 6.10 -3.51
N LYS A 51 12.11 7.29 -3.75
CA LYS A 51 11.85 8.16 -4.90
C LYS A 51 12.45 7.56 -6.18
N GLY A 52 12.02 6.35 -6.56
CA GLY A 52 12.30 5.78 -7.87
C GLY A 52 11.45 6.45 -8.96
N PRO A 53 11.71 6.20 -10.26
CA PRO A 53 10.86 6.69 -11.35
C PRO A 53 9.40 6.41 -10.99
N GLY A 54 8.56 7.45 -11.02
CA GLY A 54 7.30 7.49 -10.25
C GLY A 54 6.53 6.19 -10.36
N ALA A 55 6.06 5.64 -9.24
CA ALA A 55 5.39 4.33 -9.17
C ALA A 55 4.34 4.15 -10.30
N LEU A 56 3.69 5.25 -10.69
CA LEU A 56 2.80 5.34 -11.83
C LEU A 56 3.39 4.86 -13.17
N ARG A 57 4.63 5.24 -13.52
CA ARG A 57 5.28 4.80 -14.76
C ARG A 57 5.49 3.28 -14.80
N ARG A 58 5.91 2.68 -13.68
CA ARG A 58 6.08 1.22 -13.58
C ARG A 58 4.73 0.51 -13.65
N LEU A 59 3.72 1.05 -12.97
CA LEU A 59 2.36 0.53 -13.02
C LEU A 59 1.80 0.55 -14.45
N LEU A 60 1.90 1.69 -15.14
CA LEU A 60 1.43 1.82 -16.52
C LEU A 60 2.18 0.89 -17.48
N ALA A 61 3.50 0.75 -17.31
CA ALA A 61 4.29 -0.19 -18.11
C ALA A 61 3.85 -1.65 -17.88
N ALA A 62 3.57 -2.04 -16.64
CA ALA A 62 3.08 -3.38 -16.32
C ALA A 62 1.68 -3.64 -16.90
N VAL A 63 0.76 -2.67 -16.78
CA VAL A 63 -0.59 -2.75 -17.38
C VAL A 63 -0.51 -2.85 -18.90
N ALA A 64 0.31 -2.02 -19.53
CA ALA A 64 0.50 -2.06 -20.98
C ALA A 64 1.10 -3.39 -21.45
N LEU A 65 2.10 -3.91 -20.74
CA LEU A 65 2.68 -5.22 -21.03
C LEU A 65 1.65 -6.34 -20.89
N MET A 66 0.85 -6.33 -19.82
CA MET A 66 -0.21 -7.32 -19.62
C MET A 66 -1.29 -7.25 -20.71
N ALA A 67 -1.73 -6.04 -21.07
CA ALA A 67 -2.69 -5.83 -22.15
C ALA A 67 -2.14 -6.29 -23.51
N ALA A 68 -0.86 -6.04 -23.78
CA ALA A 68 -0.19 -6.51 -25.00
C ALA A 68 -0.09 -8.04 -25.04
N LEU A 69 0.23 -8.69 -23.91
CA LEU A 69 0.24 -10.15 -23.80
C LEU A 69 -1.17 -10.74 -23.97
N GLN A 70 -2.19 -10.12 -23.38
CA GLN A 70 -3.59 -10.51 -23.62
C GLN A 70 -3.97 -10.38 -25.09
N ALA A 71 -3.60 -9.27 -25.76
CA ALA A 71 -3.85 -9.09 -27.18
C ALA A 71 -3.09 -10.12 -28.02
N LEU A 72 -1.82 -10.38 -27.72
CA LEU A 72 -1.02 -11.37 -28.44
C LEU A 72 -1.64 -12.76 -28.33
N CYS A 73 -2.06 -13.18 -27.13
CA CYS A 73 -2.75 -14.46 -26.94
C CYS A 73 -4.15 -14.49 -27.58
N THR A 74 -4.89 -13.37 -27.56
CA THR A 74 -6.25 -13.27 -28.13
C THR A 74 -6.26 -13.22 -29.66
N TYR A 75 -5.20 -12.70 -30.28
CA TYR A 75 -5.08 -12.58 -31.73
C TYR A 75 -4.10 -13.60 -32.35
N ALA A 76 -3.45 -14.45 -31.54
CA ALA A 76 -2.57 -15.52 -32.03
C ALA A 76 -3.35 -16.55 -32.87
N PRO A 77 -3.10 -16.64 -34.20
CA PRO A 77 -3.86 -17.51 -35.11
C PRO A 77 -3.92 -19.02 -34.75
N PRO A 78 -2.84 -19.68 -34.26
CA PRO A 78 -2.91 -21.10 -33.92
C PRO A 78 -3.79 -21.39 -32.69
N LEU A 79 -3.93 -20.43 -31.77
CA LEU A 79 -4.78 -20.57 -30.58
C LEU A 79 -6.26 -20.36 -30.93
N ASN A 80 -6.56 -19.36 -31.76
CA ASN A 80 -7.93 -19.09 -32.21
C ASN A 80 -8.50 -20.23 -33.06
N THR A 81 -7.64 -20.88 -33.86
CA THR A 81 -8.03 -22.03 -34.68
C THR A 81 -8.15 -23.34 -33.88
N ALA A 82 -7.33 -23.53 -32.83
CA ALA A 82 -7.39 -24.72 -31.97
C ALA A 82 -8.57 -24.73 -30.98
N PHE A 83 -8.99 -23.55 -30.47
CA PHE A 83 -10.06 -23.44 -29.46
C PHE A 83 -11.43 -22.99 -30.03
N GLY A 84 -11.51 -22.64 -31.33
CA GLY A 84 -12.76 -22.21 -31.96
C GLY A 84 -13.30 -20.86 -31.45
N SER A 85 -12.48 -20.11 -30.73
CA SER A 85 -12.82 -18.80 -30.17
C SER A 85 -12.71 -17.71 -31.24
N ALA A 86 -13.80 -16.97 -31.45
CA ALA A 86 -13.79 -15.77 -32.29
C ALA A 86 -12.97 -14.66 -31.59
N PRO A 87 -12.12 -13.92 -32.33
CA PRO A 87 -11.33 -12.84 -31.75
C PRO A 87 -12.24 -11.83 -31.06
N LEU A 88 -11.81 -11.29 -29.90
CA LEU A 88 -12.59 -10.24 -29.21
C LEU A 88 -12.86 -9.08 -30.17
N THR A 89 -14.13 -8.91 -30.52
CA THR A 89 -14.61 -7.81 -31.35
C THR A 89 -14.31 -6.49 -30.63
N PRO A 90 -13.96 -5.40 -31.34
CA PRO A 90 -13.74 -4.08 -30.73
C PRO A 90 -14.89 -3.60 -29.82
N ALA A 91 -16.13 -4.02 -30.11
CA ALA A 91 -17.29 -3.77 -29.26
C ALA A 91 -17.16 -4.37 -27.85
N LEU A 92 -16.59 -5.57 -27.71
CA LEU A 92 -16.37 -6.22 -26.42
C LEU A 92 -15.30 -5.50 -25.59
N TRP A 93 -14.24 -5.03 -26.25
CA TRP A 93 -13.24 -4.17 -25.63
C TRP A 93 -13.87 -2.89 -25.07
N GLY A 94 -14.79 -2.28 -25.82
CA GLY A 94 -15.57 -1.13 -25.35
C GLY A 94 -16.39 -1.44 -24.09
N LEU A 95 -17.04 -2.61 -24.02
CA LEU A 95 -17.78 -3.05 -22.82
C LEU A 95 -16.89 -3.27 -21.61
N VAL A 96 -15.71 -3.88 -21.79
CA VAL A 96 -14.74 -4.10 -20.69
C VAL A 96 -14.25 -2.76 -20.14
N LEU A 97 -13.92 -1.81 -21.02
CA LEU A 97 -13.52 -0.46 -20.59
C LEU A 97 -14.66 0.28 -19.90
N ALA A 98 -15.89 0.18 -20.43
CA ALA A 98 -17.07 0.79 -19.82
C ALA A 98 -17.32 0.25 -18.41
N ALA A 99 -17.26 -1.07 -18.22
CA ALA A 99 -17.42 -1.70 -16.90
C ALA A 99 -16.34 -1.22 -15.91
N GLY A 100 -15.07 -1.16 -16.34
CA GLY A 100 -13.98 -0.63 -15.51
C GLY A 100 -14.19 0.84 -15.14
N LEU A 101 -14.65 1.66 -16.08
CA LEU A 101 -14.96 3.07 -15.84
C LEU A 101 -16.13 3.23 -14.86
N THR A 102 -17.16 2.40 -14.96
CA THR A 102 -18.30 2.41 -14.02
C THR A 102 -17.82 2.18 -12.58
N VAL A 103 -16.98 1.17 -12.35
CA VAL A 103 -16.40 0.92 -11.02
C VAL A 103 -15.57 2.10 -10.54
N LEU A 104 -14.76 2.70 -11.42
CA LEU A 104 -13.93 3.84 -11.09
C LEU A 104 -14.78 5.05 -10.69
N ILE A 105 -15.86 5.34 -11.43
CA ILE A 105 -16.81 6.41 -11.10
C ILE A 105 -17.45 6.19 -9.72
N ILE A 106 -17.89 4.96 -9.42
CA ILE A 106 -18.50 4.62 -8.13
C ILE A 106 -17.50 4.88 -6.99
N VAL A 107 -16.30 4.32 -7.07
CA VAL A 107 -15.25 4.48 -6.05
C VAL A 107 -14.87 5.95 -5.88
N GLU A 108 -14.79 6.68 -6.98
CA GLU A 108 -14.46 8.10 -6.92
C GLU A 108 -15.56 8.84 -6.15
N ILE A 109 -16.84 8.68 -6.51
CA ILE A 109 -17.97 9.29 -5.79
C ILE A 109 -17.91 9.01 -4.28
N GLU A 110 -17.62 7.77 -3.88
CA GLU A 110 -17.46 7.40 -2.47
C GLU A 110 -16.32 8.18 -1.80
N LYS A 111 -15.17 8.30 -2.47
CA LYS A 111 -14.02 9.07 -1.97
C LYS A 111 -14.37 10.56 -1.83
N TRP A 112 -15.10 11.13 -2.78
CA TRP A 112 -15.58 12.52 -2.71
C TRP A 112 -16.55 12.71 -1.53
N ALA A 113 -17.46 11.76 -1.29
CA ALA A 113 -18.40 11.80 -0.17
C ALA A 113 -17.69 11.69 1.19
N ALA A 114 -16.69 10.81 1.30
CA ALA A 114 -15.86 10.65 2.50
C ALA A 114 -15.00 11.91 2.76
N ALA A 115 -14.42 12.51 1.73
CA ALA A 115 -13.64 13.74 1.85
C ALA A 115 -14.50 14.96 2.23
N ALA A 116 -15.75 15.02 1.77
CA ALA A 116 -16.67 16.11 2.08
C ALA A 116 -17.18 16.07 3.53
N SER A 117 -17.30 14.87 4.12
CA SER A 117 -17.77 14.68 5.50
C SER A 117 -16.70 15.02 6.55
N ALA A 118 -15.41 14.88 6.22
CA ALA A 118 -14.31 15.33 7.09
C ALA A 118 -14.34 16.85 7.36
N ARG A 119 -14.67 17.67 6.35
CA ARG A 119 -14.70 19.14 6.48
C ARG A 119 -15.83 19.67 7.38
N ARG A 120 -16.88 18.88 7.61
CA ARG A 120 -18.04 19.29 8.42
C ARG A 120 -17.83 19.08 9.92
N ARG A 121 -16.86 18.26 10.32
CA ARG A 121 -16.61 17.92 11.74
C ARG A 121 -15.78 18.99 12.45
N ASP A 122 -14.94 19.72 11.73
CA ASP A 122 -14.06 20.76 12.30
C ASP A 122 -14.76 22.11 12.51
N GLY A 123 -15.90 22.35 11.85
CA GLY A 123 -16.67 23.61 11.98
C GLY A 123 -17.74 23.61 13.07
N GLY A 124 -18.01 22.47 13.72
CA GLY A 124 -19.09 22.29 14.70
C GLY A 124 -18.67 22.35 16.17
N GLY A 125 -17.37 22.42 16.46
CA GLY A 125 -16.82 22.35 17.84
C GLY A 125 -16.48 23.70 18.48
N ALA A 126 -16.79 24.82 17.85
CA ALA A 126 -16.49 26.16 18.35
C ALA A 126 -17.78 26.95 18.63
N ARG A 127 -18.56 26.51 19.61
CA ARG A 127 -19.58 27.32 20.29
C ARG A 127 -19.69 26.91 21.74
#